data_AF-A0A349CI28-F1
#
_entry.id   AF-A0A349CI28-F1
#
_cell.length_a   1.000
_cell.length_b   1.000
_cell.length_c   1.000
_cell.angle_alpha   90.00
_cell.angle_beta   90.00
_cell.angle_gamma   90.00
#
_symmetry.space_group_name_H-M   'P 1'
#
loop_
_entity.id
_entity.type
_entity.pdbx_description
1 polymer ?
#
loop_
_entity_poly.entity_id
_entity_poly.type
_entity_poly.pdbx_seq_one_letter_code
_entity_poly.pdbx_strand_id
1 'polypeptide(L)'
;KLPTPDELGVDYAAYLNGLGEAVGELRRYLLDGLRKGDQSRGEELLEAMDDIYNTLVTIDFPDAITGGLRRTTDNFRGVLEKTRSDLTLMIRQKSLENKLEKYNERRV
;
A
#
# COMPACT_ATOMS: atom_id res chain seq x y z
N LYS A 1 12.77 4.17 -6.06
CA LYS A 1 12.94 3.44 -7.35
C LYS A 1 13.26 2.00 -7.05
N LEU A 2 12.47 1.08 -7.58
CA LEU A 2 12.64 -0.37 -7.39
C LEU A 2 13.65 -0.92 -8.41
N PRO A 3 14.45 -1.93 -8.04
CA PRO A 3 15.36 -2.60 -8.96
C PRO A 3 14.58 -3.40 -10.01
N THR A 4 15.08 -3.51 -11.23
CA THR A 4 14.44 -4.33 -12.28
C THR A 4 14.71 -5.83 -12.06
N PRO A 5 13.90 -6.73 -12.67
CA PRO A 5 14.18 -8.16 -12.65
C PRO A 5 15.59 -8.50 -13.17
N ASP A 6 16.04 -7.80 -14.21
CA ASP A 6 17.36 -7.98 -14.83
C ASP A 6 18.50 -7.54 -13.90
N GLU A 7 18.34 -6.44 -13.16
CA GLU A 7 19.29 -5.98 -12.14
C GLU A 7 19.42 -6.98 -10.97
N LEU A 8 18.35 -7.73 -10.69
CA LEU A 8 18.31 -8.76 -9.66
C LEU A 8 18.73 -10.14 -10.16
N GLY A 9 18.84 -10.34 -11.48
CA GLY A 9 19.14 -11.65 -12.08
C GLY A 9 18.05 -12.70 -11.83
N VAL A 10 16.79 -12.27 -11.72
CA VAL A 10 15.64 -13.16 -11.45
C VAL A 10 14.63 -13.15 -12.59
N ASP A 11 13.88 -14.25 -12.72
CA ASP A 11 12.78 -14.32 -13.68
C ASP A 11 11.66 -13.33 -13.33
N TYR A 12 10.97 -12.82 -14.36
CA TYR A 12 9.86 -11.88 -14.21
C TYR A 12 8.77 -12.44 -13.29
N ALA A 13 8.41 -13.72 -13.39
CA ALA A 13 7.40 -14.33 -12.53
C ALA A 13 7.82 -14.32 -11.04
N ALA A 14 9.09 -14.60 -10.76
CA ALA A 14 9.63 -14.57 -9.40
C ALA A 14 9.65 -13.14 -8.83
N TYR A 15 10.10 -12.16 -9.63
CA TYR A 15 10.09 -10.75 -9.25
C TYR A 15 8.68 -10.26 -8.90
N LEU A 16 7.70 -10.60 -9.73
CA LEU A 16 6.32 -10.13 -9.61
C LEU A 16 5.60 -10.76 -8.42
N ASN A 17 5.84 -12.04 -8.14
CA ASN A 17 5.37 -12.68 -6.92
C ASN A 17 5.98 -12.03 -5.67
N GLY A 18 7.29 -11.76 -5.68
CA GLY A 18 7.97 -11.07 -4.58
C GLY A 18 7.42 -9.68 -4.32
N LEU A 19 7.13 -8.89 -5.37
CA LEU A 19 6.45 -7.60 -5.24
C LEU A 19 5.05 -7.76 -4.62
N GLY A 20 4.31 -8.80 -4.99
CA GLY A 20 2.99 -9.06 -4.42
C GLY A 20 3.01 -9.37 -2.94
N GLU A 21 3.92 -10.24 -2.53
CA GLU A 21 4.16 -10.54 -1.11
C GLU A 21 4.57 -9.27 -0.35
N ALA A 22 5.46 -8.45 -0.93
CA ALA A 22 5.88 -7.19 -0.34
C ALA A 22 4.70 -6.21 -0.15
N VAL A 23 3.84 -6.02 -1.16
CA VAL A 23 2.63 -5.17 -1.03
C VAL A 23 1.69 -5.69 0.05
N GLY A 24 1.52 -7.00 0.15
CA GLY A 24 0.71 -7.63 1.21
C GLY A 24 1.27 -7.35 2.60
N GLU A 25 2.58 -7.47 2.77
CA GLU A 25 3.26 -7.20 4.04
C GLU A 25 3.25 -5.71 4.41
N LEU A 26 3.43 -4.80 3.44
CA LEU A 26 3.28 -3.36 3.65
C LEU A 26 1.88 -3.01 4.16
N ARG A 27 0.84 -3.58 3.53
CA ARG A 27 -0.54 -3.41 4.00
C ARG A 27 -0.72 -3.95 5.41
N ARG A 28 -0.21 -5.15 5.70
CA ARG A 28 -0.31 -5.75 7.03
C ARG A 28 0.31 -4.84 8.09
N TYR A 29 1.53 -4.37 7.83
CA TYR A 29 2.25 -3.49 8.75
C TYR A 29 1.53 -2.16 8.95
N LEU A 30 0.98 -1.56 7.89
CA LEU A 30 0.18 -0.34 7.96
C LEU A 30 -1.05 -0.55 8.83
N LEU A 31 -1.84 -1.59 8.58
CA LEU A 31 -3.07 -1.89 9.35
C LEU A 31 -2.75 -2.19 10.82
N ASP A 32 -1.64 -2.88 11.11
CA ASP A 32 -1.19 -3.11 12.48
C ASP A 32 -0.81 -1.82 13.20
N GLY A 33 -0.19 -0.86 12.51
CA GLY A 33 0.07 0.48 13.02
C GLY A 33 -1.22 1.23 13.33
N LEU A 34 -2.16 1.26 12.38
CA LEU A 34 -3.48 1.89 12.57
C LEU A 34 -4.22 1.31 13.78
N ARG A 35 -4.19 -0.02 13.96
CA ARG A 35 -4.79 -0.70 15.12
C ARG A 35 -4.19 -0.26 16.45
N LYS A 36 -2.90 0.07 16.48
CA LYS A 36 -2.19 0.58 17.67
C LYS A 36 -2.34 2.09 17.85
N GLY A 37 -3.04 2.78 16.94
CA GLY A 37 -3.14 4.23 16.93
C GLY A 37 -1.88 4.94 16.44
N ASP A 38 -0.89 4.21 15.92
CA ASP A 38 0.33 4.76 15.35
C ASP A 38 0.17 4.93 13.83
N GLN A 39 0.00 6.18 13.42
CA GLN A 39 -0.19 6.56 12.01
C GLN A 39 1.09 7.15 11.40
N SER A 40 2.17 7.26 12.18
CA SER A 40 3.37 8.02 11.81
C SER A 40 4.01 7.57 10.50
N ARG A 41 3.94 6.27 10.21
CA ARG A 41 4.49 5.65 8.99
C ARG A 41 3.44 5.31 7.94
N GLY A 42 2.17 5.64 8.18
CA GLY A 42 1.07 5.24 7.29
C GLY A 42 1.23 5.78 5.87
N GLU A 43 1.61 7.05 5.74
CA GLU A 43 1.83 7.69 4.44
C GLU A 43 3.07 7.15 3.72
N GLU A 44 4.20 6.97 4.42
CA GLU A 44 5.44 6.38 3.89
C GLU A 44 5.20 4.99 3.29
N LEU A 45 4.45 4.14 4.00
CA LEU A 45 4.12 2.78 3.55
C LEU A 45 3.16 2.79 2.36
N LEU A 46 2.20 3.71 2.35
CA LEU A 46 1.26 3.85 1.25
C LEU A 46 1.98 4.33 -0.02
N GLU A 47 2.92 5.27 0.11
CA GLU A 47 3.75 5.75 -0.99
C GLU A 47 4.63 4.62 -1.56
N ALA A 48 5.21 3.78 -0.70
CA ALA A 48 5.94 2.59 -1.15
C ALA A 48 5.05 1.61 -1.94
N MET A 49 3.80 1.41 -1.51
CA MET A 49 2.83 0.60 -2.26
C MET A 49 2.46 1.24 -3.61
N ASP A 50 2.31 2.56 -3.67
CA ASP A 50 2.09 3.32 -4.91
C ASP A 50 3.28 3.18 -5.88
N ASP A 51 4.52 3.26 -5.39
CA ASP A 51 5.74 3.07 -6.18
C ASP A 51 5.81 1.67 -6.82
N ILE A 52 5.43 0.64 -6.07
CA ILE A 52 5.34 -0.74 -6.57
C ILE A 52 4.29 -0.82 -7.68
N TYR A 53 3.09 -0.29 -7.46
CA TYR A 53 2.03 -0.27 -8.46
C TYR A 53 2.44 0.46 -9.74
N ASN A 54 3.05 1.65 -9.62
CA ASN A 54 3.52 2.43 -10.76
C ASN A 54 4.57 1.67 -11.56
N THR A 55 5.51 0.99 -10.89
CA THR A 55 6.51 0.16 -11.56
C THR A 55 5.84 -0.98 -12.33
N LEU A 56 4.88 -1.67 -11.73
CA LEU A 56 4.17 -2.78 -12.38
C LEU A 56 3.37 -2.36 -13.61
N VAL A 57 2.74 -1.19 -13.58
CA VAL A 57 1.96 -0.66 -14.72
C VAL A 57 2.84 -0.23 -15.89
N THR A 58 4.09 0.16 -15.63
CA THR A 58 5.04 0.53 -16.70
C THR A 58 5.65 -0.64 -17.45
N ILE A 59 5.53 -1.86 -16.93
CA ILE A 59 6.04 -3.04 -17.62
C ILE A 59 4.99 -3.47 -18.66
N ASP A 60 5.32 -3.26 -19.93
CA ASP A 60 4.44 -3.63 -21.04
C ASP A 60 4.49 -5.15 -21.22
N PHE A 61 3.40 -5.82 -20.84
CA PHE A 61 3.34 -7.28 -20.77
C PHE A 61 2.54 -7.83 -21.97
N PRO A 62 3.17 -8.57 -22.91
CA PRO A 62 2.41 -9.35 -23.88
C PRO A 62 1.64 -10.45 -23.14
N ASP A 63 0.30 -10.44 -23.19
CA ASP A 63 -0.57 -11.39 -22.47
C ASP A 63 -0.18 -12.88 -22.70
N ALA A 64 0.42 -13.18 -23.85
CA ALA A 64 0.88 -14.52 -24.22
C ALA A 64 2.07 -15.05 -23.39
N ILE A 65 2.83 -14.17 -22.73
CA ILE A 65 4.04 -14.52 -21.96
C ILE A 65 3.78 -14.48 -20.45
N THR A 66 2.71 -13.80 -20.02
CA THR A 66 2.61 -13.32 -18.64
C THR A 66 1.65 -14.06 -17.72
N GLY A 67 0.95 -15.10 -18.19
CA GLY A 67 0.32 -16.09 -17.32
C GLY A 67 -0.66 -15.54 -16.26
N GLY A 68 -1.29 -14.38 -16.49
CA GLY A 68 -2.22 -13.75 -15.55
C GLY A 68 -1.67 -12.56 -14.76
N LEU A 69 -0.48 -12.05 -15.07
CA LEU A 69 0.12 -10.89 -14.39
C LEU A 69 -0.74 -9.62 -14.43
N ARG A 70 -1.46 -9.37 -15.53
CA ARG A 70 -2.41 -8.26 -15.61
C ARG A 70 -3.46 -8.33 -14.49
N ARG A 71 -3.98 -9.52 -14.21
CA ARG A 71 -4.94 -9.77 -13.12
C ARG A 71 -4.31 -9.56 -11.74
N THR A 72 -3.03 -9.90 -11.58
CA THR A 72 -2.28 -9.66 -10.35
C THR A 72 -2.06 -8.16 -10.11
N THR A 73 -1.67 -7.40 -11.13
CA THR A 73 -1.56 -5.93 -11.05
C THR A 73 -2.91 -5.28 -10.73
N ASP A 74 -4.00 -5.73 -11.35
CA ASP A 74 -5.35 -5.26 -11.03
C ASP A 74 -5.76 -5.55 -9.57
N ASN A 75 -5.39 -6.73 -9.06
CA ASN A 75 -5.61 -7.06 -7.66
C ASN A 75 -4.83 -6.12 -6.73
N PHE A 76 -3.56 -5.79 -7.04
CA PHE A 76 -2.79 -4.84 -6.25
C PHE A 76 -3.38 -3.44 -6.28
N ARG A 77 -3.92 -2.99 -7.41
CA ARG A 77 -4.66 -1.72 -7.48
C ARG A 77 -5.80 -1.70 -6.45
N GLY A 78 -6.59 -2.77 -6.39
CA GLY A 78 -7.68 -2.89 -5.43
C GLY A 78 -7.20 -2.91 -3.97
N VAL A 79 -6.05 -3.54 -3.69
CA VAL A 79 -5.43 -3.55 -2.36
C VAL A 79 -4.97 -2.14 -1.97
N LEU A 80 -4.28 -1.45 -2.86
CA LEU A 80 -3.78 -0.09 -2.68
C LEU A 80 -4.91 0.92 -2.43
N GLU A 81 -5.96 0.91 -3.26
CA GLU A 81 -7.11 1.80 -3.10
C GLU A 81 -7.83 1.60 -1.76
N LYS A 82 -8.02 0.35 -1.34
CA LYS A 82 -8.58 0.02 -0.03
C LYS A 82 -7.69 0.51 1.12
N THR A 83 -6.38 0.25 1.04
CA THR A 83 -5.43 0.68 2.09
C THR A 83 -5.41 2.22 2.22
N ARG A 84 -5.45 2.95 1.10
CA ARG A 84 -5.56 4.42 1.11
C ARG A 84 -6.83 4.89 1.81
N SER A 85 -7.95 4.22 1.55
CA SER A 85 -9.24 4.51 2.17
C SER A 85 -9.20 4.28 3.69
N ASP A 86 -8.64 3.15 4.12
CA ASP A 86 -8.50 2.77 5.52
C ASP A 86 -7.65 3.80 6.30
N LEU A 87 -6.48 4.19 5.72
CA LEU A 87 -5.61 5.22 6.31
C LEU A 87 -6.32 6.57 6.43
N THR A 88 -7.00 7.00 5.36
CA THR A 88 -7.73 8.28 5.34
C THR A 88 -8.81 8.32 6.41
N LEU A 89 -9.59 7.24 6.54
CA LEU A 89 -10.65 7.15 7.53
C LEU A 89 -10.08 7.26 8.96
N MET A 90 -8.99 6.55 9.23
CA MET A 90 -8.35 6.55 10.55
C MET A 90 -7.75 7.92 10.93
N ILE A 91 -7.17 8.64 9.97
CA ILE A 91 -6.70 10.03 10.17
C ILE A 91 -7.87 10.96 10.52
N ARG A 92 -8.98 10.85 9.77
CA ARG A 92 -10.17 11.69 10.00
C ARG A 92 -10.80 11.40 11.35
N GLN A 93 -10.90 10.13 11.73
CA GLN A 93 -11.41 9.73 13.03
C GLN A 93 -10.53 10.29 14.16
N LYS A 94 -9.21 10.17 14.06
CA LYS A 94 -8.30 10.72 15.08
C LYS A 94 -8.39 12.24 15.19
N SER A 95 -8.54 12.94 14.07
CA SER A 95 -8.77 14.39 14.05
C SER A 95 -10.08 14.77 14.77
N LEU A 96 -11.13 13.99 14.60
CA LEU A 96 -12.41 14.20 15.28
C LEU A 96 -12.30 13.93 16.79
N GLU A 97 -11.69 12.82 17.19
CA GLU A 97 -11.41 12.50 18.61
C GLU A 97 -10.69 13.67 19.31
N ASN A 98 -9.61 14.18 18.71
CA ASN A 98 -8.85 15.30 19.26
C ASN A 98 -9.67 16.60 19.36
N LYS A 99 -10.62 16.83 18.44
CA LYS A 99 -11.51 18.00 18.49
C LYS A 99 -12.54 17.88 19.60
N LEU A 100 -13.07 16.69 19.83
CA LEU A 100 -14.03 16.41 20.91
C LEU A 100 -13.37 16.55 22.28
N GLU A 101 -12.15 16.05 22.44
CA GLU A 101 -11.36 16.21 23.67
C GLU A 101 -11.16 17.70 24.01
N LYS A 102 -10.66 18.48 23.05
CA LYS A 102 -10.50 19.94 23.20
C LYS A 102 -11.81 20.68 23.47
N TYR A 103 -12.92 20.20 22.93
CA TYR A 103 -14.23 20.79 23.19
C TYR A 103 -14.69 20.52 24.63
N ASN A 104 -14.46 19.31 25.14
CA ASN A 104 -14.80 18.95 26.51
C ASN A 104 -13.94 19.69 27.54
N GLU A 105 -12.64 19.84 27.29
CA GLU A 105 -11.73 20.61 28.16
C GLU A 105 -12.14 22.07 28.33
N ARG A 106 -12.78 22.68 27.33
CA ARG A 106 -13.25 24.07 27.39
C ARG A 106 -14.54 24.26 28.19
N ARG A 107 -15.22 23.17 28.53
CA ARG A 107 -16.51 23.19 29.26
C ARG A 107 -16.36 22.87 30.74
N VAL A 108 -15.18 22.39 31.15
CA VAL A 108 -14.77 22.22 32.55
C VAL A 108 -14.06 23.49 33.00
#